data_AF-A0A9P5CFL1-F1
#
_entry.id   AF-A0A9P5CFL1-F1
#
_cell.length_a   1.000
_cell.length_b   1.000
_cell.length_c   1.000
_cell.angle_alpha   90.00
_cell.angle_beta   90.00
_cell.angle_gamma   90.00
#
_symmetry.space_group_name_H-M   'P 1'
#
loop_
_entity.id
_entity.type
_entity.pdbx_description
1 polymer ?
#
loop_
_entity_poly.entity_id
_entity_poly.type
_entity_poly.pdbx_seq_one_letter_code
_entity_poly.pdbx_strand_id
1 'polypeptide(L)'
;MESHPDDIIAWLVPTTHHSWADKSTHLPENASRIISSTNSYPYLTSRLSNLTNHAPGRAIQLTFSQPPKRPGSFVLGTDPRTCDIILPSVEGISKQHCAISFDAQSRLVLSDFSERGTQVWYDWESNGDRTDYSWILSSGCSDEFPSMVQRITVDIQGVRFQVVVNDHSDWNTFREQVDRFCEQPSWEDASPWVDTSLLLSSAMTPFQHVVVKNTTSEPIGEIYLWNLARPWEPMVKASA
;
A
#
# COMPACT_ATOMS: atom_id res chain seq x y z
N MET A 1 -24.85 -2.20 0.60
CA MET A 1 -24.34 -0.88 1.02
C MET A 1 -23.41 -0.42 -0.07
N GLU A 2 -23.80 0.58 -0.85
CA GLU A 2 -22.89 1.21 -1.80
C GLU A 2 -21.85 1.99 -1.00
N SER A 3 -20.56 1.74 -1.25
CA SER A 3 -19.48 2.53 -0.69
C SER A 3 -19.61 3.96 -1.21
N HIS A 4 -19.54 4.94 -0.31
CA HIS A 4 -19.47 6.34 -0.74
C HIS A 4 -18.19 6.53 -1.56
N PRO A 5 -18.20 7.37 -2.61
CA PRO A 5 -17.01 7.61 -3.43
C PRO A 5 -15.80 8.05 -2.58
N ASP A 6 -16.03 8.80 -1.50
CA ASP A 6 -14.97 9.26 -0.58
C ASP A 6 -14.39 8.16 0.32
N ASP A 7 -14.99 6.97 0.36
CA ASP A 7 -14.49 5.83 1.14
C ASP A 7 -13.45 5.00 0.36
N ILE A 8 -13.44 5.14 -0.96
CA ILE A 8 -12.66 4.27 -1.84
C ILE A 8 -11.25 4.84 -1.99
N ILE A 9 -10.24 4.01 -1.69
CA ILE A 9 -8.83 4.36 -1.85
C ILE A 9 -8.38 4.08 -3.28
N ALA A 10 -8.51 2.82 -3.70
CA ALA A 10 -8.02 2.35 -4.99
C ALA A 10 -8.69 1.03 -5.39
N TRP A 11 -8.52 0.67 -6.65
CA TRP A 11 -8.85 -0.64 -7.19
C TRP A 11 -7.62 -1.33 -7.76
N LEU A 12 -7.49 -2.62 -7.48
CA LEU A 12 -6.55 -3.52 -8.15
C LEU A 12 -7.31 -4.32 -9.20
N VAL A 13 -6.99 -4.04 -10.46
CA VAL A 13 -7.71 -4.54 -11.62
C VAL A 13 -6.83 -5.56 -12.35
N PRO A 14 -7.26 -6.82 -12.51
CA PRO A 14 -6.51 -7.79 -13.31
C PRO A 14 -6.26 -7.27 -14.72
N THR A 15 -5.02 -7.36 -15.21
CA THR A 15 -4.68 -6.82 -16.53
C THR A 15 -5.26 -7.63 -17.70
N THR A 16 -5.52 -8.93 -17.49
CA THR A 16 -6.05 -9.83 -18.52
C THR A 16 -6.93 -10.93 -17.91
N HIS A 17 -7.96 -11.34 -18.64
CA HIS A 17 -8.80 -12.50 -18.26
C HIS A 17 -7.97 -13.78 -18.12
N HIS A 18 -8.36 -14.64 -17.17
CA HIS A 18 -7.71 -15.93 -16.87
C HIS A 18 -6.24 -15.84 -16.42
N SER A 19 -5.72 -14.63 -16.18
CA SER A 19 -4.41 -14.42 -15.58
C SER A 19 -4.38 -14.89 -14.12
N TRP A 20 -3.17 -14.93 -13.55
CA TRP A 20 -3.03 -15.16 -12.12
C TRP A 20 -3.72 -14.07 -11.29
N ALA A 21 -3.67 -12.82 -11.73
CA ALA A 21 -4.39 -11.72 -11.07
C ALA A 21 -5.91 -11.89 -11.13
N ASP A 22 -6.43 -12.37 -12.27
CA ASP A 22 -7.86 -12.68 -12.42
C ASP A 22 -8.27 -13.80 -11.45
N LYS A 23 -7.46 -14.86 -11.35
CA LYS A 23 -7.66 -15.94 -10.36
C LYS A 23 -7.68 -15.42 -8.92
N SER A 24 -6.86 -14.41 -8.58
CA SER A 24 -6.93 -13.78 -7.25
C SER A 24 -8.32 -13.23 -6.94
N THR A 25 -9.03 -12.69 -7.92
CA THR A 25 -10.40 -12.15 -7.73
C THR A 25 -11.48 -13.24 -7.56
N HIS A 26 -11.10 -14.50 -7.74
CA HIS A 26 -11.95 -15.67 -7.52
C HIS A 26 -11.62 -16.42 -6.22
N LEU A 27 -10.55 -16.02 -5.51
CA LEU A 27 -10.22 -16.62 -4.22
C LEU A 27 -11.26 -16.23 -3.16
N PRO A 28 -11.80 -17.18 -2.40
CA PRO A 28 -12.84 -16.92 -1.41
C PRO A 28 -12.37 -15.96 -0.31
N GLU A 29 -11.08 -15.96 0.02
CA GLU A 29 -10.48 -15.08 1.02
C GLU A 29 -10.55 -13.61 0.61
N ASN A 30 -10.56 -13.32 -0.69
CA ASN A 30 -10.66 -11.97 -1.22
C ASN A 30 -12.11 -11.49 -1.37
N ALA A 31 -13.11 -12.38 -1.21
CA ALA A 31 -14.49 -12.12 -1.62
C ALA A 31 -15.09 -10.85 -1.00
N SER A 32 -14.69 -10.51 0.22
CA SER A 32 -15.14 -9.31 0.94
C SER A 32 -14.68 -7.99 0.30
N ARG A 33 -13.64 -8.03 -0.54
CA ARG A 33 -13.05 -6.87 -1.24
C ARG A 33 -13.37 -6.88 -2.73
N ILE A 34 -14.07 -7.89 -3.26
CA ILE A 34 -14.34 -7.99 -4.71
C ILE A 34 -15.57 -7.19 -5.10
N ILE A 35 -15.42 -6.38 -6.15
CA ILE A 35 -16.54 -5.81 -6.89
C ILE A 35 -16.72 -6.57 -8.22
N SER A 36 -17.97 -6.90 -8.58
CA SER A 36 -18.31 -7.67 -9.80
C SER A 36 -18.88 -6.81 -10.94
N SER A 37 -18.97 -5.51 -10.75
CA SER A 37 -19.50 -4.56 -11.74
C SER A 37 -18.64 -3.29 -11.71
N THR A 38 -17.50 -3.35 -12.38
CA THR A 38 -16.62 -2.18 -12.55
C THR A 38 -17.35 -1.01 -13.23
N ASN A 39 -18.32 -1.32 -14.10
CA ASN A 39 -19.24 -0.37 -14.74
C ASN A 39 -20.11 0.43 -13.77
N SER A 40 -20.30 -0.04 -12.53
CA SER A 40 -21.02 0.70 -11.49
C SER A 40 -20.21 1.86 -10.91
N TYR A 41 -18.93 1.98 -11.28
CA TYR A 41 -18.02 3.03 -10.83
C TYR A 41 -17.59 3.88 -12.04
N PRO A 42 -18.21 5.06 -12.26
CA PRO A 42 -17.96 5.89 -13.44
C PRO A 42 -16.49 6.30 -13.58
N TYR A 43 -15.85 6.66 -12.47
CA TYR A 43 -14.44 7.05 -12.45
C TYR A 43 -13.52 5.91 -12.86
N LEU A 44 -13.67 4.74 -12.24
CA LEU A 44 -12.93 3.53 -12.57
C LEU A 44 -13.12 3.16 -14.06
N THR A 45 -14.36 3.18 -14.54
CA THR A 45 -14.69 2.87 -15.94
C THR A 45 -14.01 3.83 -16.91
N SER A 46 -14.04 5.14 -16.62
CA SER A 46 -13.37 6.17 -17.42
C SER A 46 -11.85 5.99 -17.45
N ARG A 47 -11.23 5.63 -16.33
CA ARG A 47 -9.78 5.32 -16.28
C ARG A 47 -9.46 4.05 -17.06
N LEU A 48 -10.30 3.01 -16.96
CA LEU A 48 -10.06 1.72 -17.62
C LEU A 48 -10.32 1.74 -19.13
N SER A 49 -11.28 2.52 -19.62
CA SER A 49 -11.55 2.65 -21.06
C SER A 49 -10.35 3.20 -21.84
N ASN A 50 -9.47 3.95 -21.17
CA ASN A 50 -8.25 4.47 -21.76
C ASN A 50 -7.08 3.48 -21.71
N LEU A 51 -7.21 2.38 -20.94
CA LEU A 51 -6.09 1.52 -20.54
C LEU A 51 -6.25 0.05 -20.95
N THR A 52 -7.50 -0.38 -21.19
CA THR A 52 -7.83 -1.78 -21.51
C THR A 52 -8.88 -1.85 -22.62
N ASN A 53 -8.70 -2.80 -23.55
CA ASN A 53 -9.69 -3.08 -24.59
C ASN A 53 -10.87 -3.94 -24.10
N HIS A 54 -10.82 -4.40 -22.84
CA HIS A 54 -11.82 -5.27 -22.23
C HIS A 54 -12.22 -4.72 -20.87
N ALA A 55 -13.53 -4.56 -20.65
CA ALA A 55 -14.05 -4.19 -19.34
C ALA A 55 -13.79 -5.35 -18.36
N PRO A 56 -12.96 -5.16 -17.33
CA PRO A 56 -12.67 -6.22 -16.38
C PRO A 56 -13.93 -6.49 -15.57
N GLY A 57 -14.36 -7.75 -15.55
CA GLY A 57 -15.58 -8.17 -14.84
C GLY A 57 -15.45 -8.07 -13.32
N ARG A 58 -14.23 -8.02 -12.78
CA ARG A 58 -13.95 -7.98 -11.35
C ARG A 58 -12.74 -7.11 -11.03
N ALA A 59 -12.75 -6.51 -9.84
CA ALA A 59 -11.60 -5.83 -9.27
C ALA A 59 -11.59 -6.01 -7.74
N ILE A 60 -10.41 -5.89 -7.15
CA ILE A 60 -10.25 -5.83 -5.69
C ILE A 60 -10.33 -4.35 -5.30
N GLN A 61 -11.24 -4.01 -4.41
CA GLN A 61 -11.46 -2.65 -3.91
C GLN A 61 -10.76 -2.48 -2.56
N LEU A 62 -10.02 -1.38 -2.42
CA LEU A 62 -9.44 -0.92 -1.17
C LEU A 62 -10.28 0.25 -0.67
N THR A 63 -10.73 0.19 0.58
CA THR A 63 -11.54 1.25 1.20
C THR A 63 -11.07 1.55 2.61
N PHE A 64 -11.40 2.74 3.10
CA PHE A 64 -11.14 3.11 4.50
C PHE A 64 -12.07 2.39 5.48
N SER A 65 -13.32 2.15 5.09
CA SER A 65 -14.34 1.47 5.90
C SER A 65 -14.07 -0.02 6.13
N GLN A 66 -13.25 -0.63 5.27
CA GLN A 66 -12.85 -2.02 5.39
C GLN A 66 -11.36 -2.12 5.77
N PRO A 67 -11.04 -1.95 7.05
CA PRO A 67 -9.66 -1.84 7.50
C PRO A 67 -8.84 -3.10 7.17
N PRO A 68 -7.52 -2.95 6.98
CA PRO A 68 -6.61 -4.06 6.83
C PRO A 68 -6.44 -4.85 8.15
N LYS A 69 -5.96 -6.09 8.04
CA LYS A 69 -5.54 -6.91 9.18
C LYS A 69 -4.39 -6.26 9.93
N ARG A 70 -3.46 -5.64 9.20
CA ARG A 70 -2.37 -4.85 9.77
C ARG A 70 -2.74 -3.37 9.63
N PRO A 71 -2.90 -2.64 10.74
CA PRO A 71 -3.22 -1.22 10.68
C PRO A 71 -2.30 -0.42 9.76
N GLY A 72 -2.90 0.49 9.00
CA GLY A 72 -2.17 1.36 8.07
C GLY A 72 -1.64 0.70 6.79
N SER A 73 -1.85 -0.61 6.56
CA SER A 73 -1.32 -1.26 5.35
C SER A 73 -2.10 -2.49 4.90
N PHE A 74 -2.47 -2.56 3.61
CA PHE A 74 -3.04 -3.77 3.01
C PHE A 74 -1.91 -4.70 2.57
N VAL A 75 -1.80 -5.86 3.21
CA VAL A 75 -0.74 -6.82 2.90
C VAL A 75 -1.17 -7.78 1.78
N LEU A 76 -0.31 -7.96 0.77
CA LEU A 76 -0.50 -8.89 -0.33
C LEU A 76 0.46 -10.08 -0.17
N GLY A 77 -0.02 -11.29 -0.41
CA GLY A 77 0.80 -12.51 -0.32
C GLY A 77 -0.02 -13.79 -0.36
N THR A 78 0.62 -14.91 -0.05
CA THR A 78 -0.02 -16.24 -0.11
C THR A 78 -0.61 -16.72 1.23
N ASP A 79 -0.29 -16.10 2.38
CA ASP A 79 -0.82 -16.53 3.69
C ASP A 79 -2.13 -15.81 4.04
N PRO A 80 -3.28 -16.53 4.10
CA PRO A 80 -4.58 -15.94 4.39
C PRO A 80 -4.75 -15.47 5.84
N ARG A 81 -3.84 -15.81 6.75
CA ARG A 81 -3.91 -15.36 8.14
C ARG A 81 -3.35 -13.95 8.32
N THR A 82 -2.35 -13.59 7.51
CA THR A 82 -1.64 -12.31 7.64
C THR A 82 -1.98 -11.34 6.52
N CYS A 83 -2.34 -11.82 5.32
CA CYS A 83 -2.57 -10.97 4.16
C CYS A 83 -4.02 -10.53 4.03
N ASP A 84 -4.22 -9.28 3.58
CA ASP A 84 -5.52 -8.72 3.23
C ASP A 84 -5.98 -9.11 1.84
N ILE A 85 -5.02 -9.30 0.93
CA ILE A 85 -5.23 -9.69 -0.45
C ILE A 85 -4.40 -10.94 -0.71
N ILE A 86 -5.12 -12.03 -0.99
CA ILE A 86 -4.51 -13.33 -1.23
C ILE A 86 -4.17 -13.45 -2.70
N LEU A 87 -2.91 -13.81 -2.96
CA LEU A 87 -2.40 -14.09 -4.28
C LEU A 87 -2.36 -15.61 -4.49
N PRO A 88 -2.46 -16.10 -5.75
CA PRO A 88 -2.32 -17.52 -6.03
C PRO A 88 -0.93 -17.98 -5.61
N SER A 89 -0.83 -19.22 -5.12
CA SER A 89 0.45 -19.82 -4.76
C SER A 89 1.22 -20.20 -6.02
N VAL A 90 1.96 -19.23 -6.57
CA VAL A 90 2.92 -19.41 -7.66
C VAL A 90 4.34 -19.22 -7.14
N GLU A 91 5.31 -19.82 -7.83
CA GLU A 91 6.71 -19.76 -7.42
C GLU A 91 7.20 -18.30 -7.34
N GLY A 92 7.92 -17.97 -6.27
CA GLY A 92 8.48 -16.65 -6.05
C GLY A 92 7.63 -15.72 -5.21
N ILE A 93 6.36 -16.04 -4.94
CA ILE A 93 5.51 -15.21 -4.07
C ILE A 93 5.65 -15.62 -2.61
N SER A 94 6.29 -14.75 -1.82
CA SER A 94 6.36 -14.84 -0.36
C SER A 94 4.98 -14.87 0.32
N LYS A 95 4.94 -15.45 1.54
CA LYS A 95 3.74 -15.53 2.40
C LYS A 95 3.12 -14.17 2.65
N GLN A 96 3.96 -13.18 2.92
CA GLN A 96 3.66 -11.76 2.86
C GLN A 96 4.70 -11.20 1.88
N HIS A 97 4.27 -10.57 0.79
CA HIS A 97 5.15 -10.19 -0.32
C HIS A 97 5.39 -8.69 -0.32
N CYS A 98 4.31 -7.92 -0.32
CA CYS A 98 4.36 -6.48 -0.30
C CYS A 98 3.14 -5.94 0.41
N ALA A 99 3.14 -4.64 0.68
CA ALA A 99 2.00 -3.96 1.27
C ALA A 99 1.71 -2.65 0.55
N ILE A 100 0.44 -2.33 0.41
CA ILE A 100 -0.04 -1.03 -0.03
C ILE A 100 -0.38 -0.20 1.20
N SER A 101 0.22 0.97 1.33
CA SER A 101 0.04 1.89 2.46
C SER A 101 0.11 3.34 2.01
N PHE A 102 0.14 4.27 2.97
CA PHE A 102 0.39 5.67 2.71
C PHE A 102 1.75 6.11 3.25
N ASP A 103 2.36 7.09 2.59
CA ASP A 103 3.56 7.77 3.09
C ASP A 103 3.23 9.07 3.84
N ALA A 104 4.27 9.77 4.30
CA ALA A 104 4.21 11.07 4.96
C ALA A 104 3.38 12.15 4.25
N GLN A 105 3.24 12.02 2.93
CA GLN A 105 2.57 12.99 2.06
C GLN A 105 1.16 12.53 1.68
N SER A 106 0.64 11.51 2.36
CA SER A 106 -0.64 10.87 2.04
C SER A 106 -0.68 10.30 0.61
N ARG A 107 0.49 9.95 0.06
CA ARG A 107 0.57 9.27 -1.24
C ARG A 107 0.43 7.78 -1.03
N LEU A 108 -0.30 7.14 -1.93
CA LEU A 108 -0.39 5.68 -1.96
C LEU A 108 0.98 5.13 -2.38
N VAL A 109 1.51 4.20 -1.61
CA VAL A 109 2.79 3.55 -1.90
C VAL A 109 2.67 2.04 -1.81
N LEU A 110 3.51 1.34 -2.55
CA LEU A 110 3.71 -0.10 -2.42
C LEU A 110 5.10 -0.35 -1.86
N SER A 111 5.19 -1.05 -0.75
CA SER A 111 6.46 -1.43 -0.12
C SER A 111 6.66 -2.93 -0.27
N ASP A 112 7.72 -3.34 -0.98
CA ASP A 112 8.14 -4.73 -1.07
C ASP A 112 9.07 -5.10 0.08
N PHE A 113 8.86 -6.30 0.60
CA PHE A 113 9.70 -6.95 1.62
C PHE A 113 9.82 -8.45 1.30
N SER A 114 9.72 -8.79 0.02
CA SER A 114 9.71 -10.16 -0.48
C SER A 114 11.12 -10.67 -0.78
N GLU A 115 11.23 -11.98 -1.02
CA GLU A 115 12.52 -12.60 -1.37
C GLU A 115 12.90 -12.42 -2.84
N ARG A 116 11.91 -12.22 -3.73
CA ARG A 116 12.12 -12.17 -5.19
C ARG A 116 11.81 -10.82 -5.82
N GLY A 117 11.28 -9.89 -5.03
CA GLY A 117 10.98 -8.53 -5.43
C GLY A 117 9.63 -8.40 -6.14
N THR A 118 9.19 -7.15 -6.19
CA THR A 118 8.02 -6.69 -6.95
C THR A 118 8.51 -5.79 -8.07
N GLN A 119 7.79 -5.75 -9.20
CA GLN A 119 8.04 -4.79 -10.27
C GLN A 119 6.84 -3.86 -10.41
N VAL A 120 7.11 -2.55 -10.53
CA VAL A 120 6.07 -1.56 -10.86
C VAL A 120 6.40 -0.90 -12.17
N TRP A 121 5.41 -0.89 -13.06
CA TRP A 121 5.45 -0.24 -14.35
C TRP A 121 4.71 1.09 -14.28
N TYR A 122 5.39 2.14 -14.71
CA TYR A 122 4.80 3.46 -14.99
C TYR A 122 4.72 3.60 -16.50
N ASP A 123 3.49 3.55 -17.02
CA ASP A 123 3.17 3.43 -18.44
C ASP A 123 3.81 2.18 -19.07
N TRP A 124 4.97 2.35 -19.72
CA TRP A 124 5.74 1.29 -20.37
C TRP A 124 7.13 1.09 -19.75
N GLU A 125 7.46 1.83 -18.70
CA GLU A 125 8.79 1.81 -18.08
C GLU A 125 8.75 1.11 -16.73
N SER A 126 9.74 0.26 -16.47
CA SER A 126 9.95 -0.35 -15.17
C SER A 126 11.43 -0.63 -14.94
N ASN A 127 11.84 -0.66 -13.67
CA ASN A 127 13.22 -0.93 -13.25
C ASN A 127 13.45 -2.41 -12.88
N GLY A 128 12.61 -3.31 -13.37
CA GLY A 128 12.63 -4.73 -12.99
C GLY A 128 12.11 -4.99 -11.57
N ASP A 129 12.31 -6.22 -11.11
CA ASP A 129 11.99 -6.62 -9.74
C ASP A 129 12.95 -5.95 -8.74
N ARG A 130 12.40 -5.42 -7.65
CA ARG A 130 13.17 -4.82 -6.56
C ARG A 130 12.70 -5.38 -5.24
N THR A 131 13.65 -5.70 -4.37
CA THR A 131 13.42 -6.06 -2.97
C THR A 131 13.64 -4.85 -2.06
N ASP A 132 12.99 -4.84 -0.90
CA ASP A 132 13.15 -3.79 0.13
C ASP A 132 13.00 -2.37 -0.45
N TYR A 133 12.04 -2.21 -1.37
CA TYR A 133 11.86 -1.00 -2.15
C TYR A 133 10.42 -0.49 -2.04
N SER A 134 10.25 0.82 -2.12
CA SER A 134 8.94 1.47 -2.09
C SER A 134 8.66 2.24 -3.38
N TRP A 135 7.53 1.96 -4.01
CA TRP A 135 7.04 2.64 -5.22
C TRP A 135 5.88 3.56 -4.89
N ILE A 136 5.87 4.74 -5.50
CA ILE A 136 4.77 5.68 -5.40
C ILE A 136 3.67 5.28 -6.39
N LEU A 137 2.45 5.08 -5.92
CA LEU A 137 1.29 4.70 -6.72
C LEU A 137 0.29 5.85 -6.92
N SER A 138 0.39 6.93 -6.14
CA SER A 138 -0.40 8.15 -6.32
C SER A 138 0.39 9.40 -6.00
N SER A 139 0.00 10.54 -6.56
CA SER A 139 0.66 11.82 -6.29
C SER A 139 0.18 12.46 -4.97
N GLY A 140 -0.80 11.85 -4.29
CA GLY A 140 -1.43 12.39 -3.08
C GLY A 140 -2.04 13.77 -3.36
N CYS A 141 -1.90 14.70 -2.42
CA CYS A 141 -2.39 16.07 -2.56
C CYS A 141 -1.48 16.97 -3.45
N SER A 142 -0.48 16.39 -4.11
CA SER A 142 0.45 17.10 -4.97
C SER A 142 0.22 16.72 -6.44
N ASP A 143 0.58 17.62 -7.35
CA ASP A 143 0.63 17.31 -8.79
C ASP A 143 1.99 16.71 -9.19
N GLU A 144 2.76 16.17 -8.24
CA GLU A 144 4.05 15.54 -8.49
C GLU A 144 3.91 14.13 -9.07
N PHE A 145 5.05 13.48 -9.33
CA PHE A 145 5.07 12.09 -9.76
C PHE A 145 4.22 11.19 -8.83
N PRO A 146 3.38 10.28 -9.36
CA PRO A 146 3.17 9.94 -10.78
C PRO A 146 1.92 10.59 -11.42
N SER A 147 1.59 11.86 -11.15
CA SER A 147 0.40 12.56 -11.71
C SER A 147 0.29 12.50 -13.24
N MET A 148 1.44 12.53 -13.92
CA MET A 148 1.55 12.49 -15.38
C MET A 148 1.44 11.08 -15.96
N VAL A 149 1.55 10.05 -15.11
CA VAL A 149 1.53 8.64 -15.52
C VAL A 149 0.08 8.22 -15.76
N GLN A 150 -0.18 7.64 -16.93
CA GLN A 150 -1.54 7.21 -17.28
C GLN A 150 -1.86 5.86 -16.66
N ARG A 151 -0.87 4.96 -16.64
CA ARG A 151 -1.00 3.57 -16.21
C ARG A 151 0.05 3.20 -15.17
N ILE A 152 -0.41 2.70 -14.03
CA ILE A 152 0.47 2.07 -13.03
C ILE A 152 0.11 0.59 -12.96
N THR A 153 1.07 -0.29 -13.24
CA THR A 153 0.87 -1.75 -13.16
C THR A 153 1.84 -2.33 -12.14
N VAL A 154 1.31 -3.02 -11.15
CA VAL A 154 2.07 -3.81 -10.17
C VAL A 154 2.15 -5.23 -10.68
N ASP A 155 3.36 -5.76 -10.83
CA ASP A 155 3.67 -7.13 -11.21
C ASP A 155 4.36 -7.85 -10.05
N ILE A 156 3.65 -8.80 -9.45
CA ILE A 156 4.16 -9.64 -8.37
C ILE A 156 4.40 -11.03 -8.97
N GLN A 157 5.60 -11.24 -9.50
CA GLN A 157 6.03 -12.54 -10.05
C GLN A 157 5.04 -13.10 -11.10
N GLY A 158 4.53 -12.24 -11.99
CA GLY A 158 3.56 -12.59 -13.04
C GLY A 158 2.09 -12.38 -12.63
N VAL A 159 1.82 -12.02 -11.38
CA VAL A 159 0.48 -11.60 -10.92
C VAL A 159 0.35 -10.09 -11.11
N ARG A 160 -0.27 -9.71 -12.24
CA ARG A 160 -0.33 -8.31 -12.68
C ARG A 160 -1.66 -7.63 -12.40
N PHE A 161 -1.60 -6.58 -11.58
CA PHE A 161 -2.72 -5.69 -11.34
C PHE A 161 -2.42 -4.30 -11.87
N GLN A 162 -3.36 -3.75 -12.61
CA GLN A 162 -3.42 -2.32 -12.82
C GLN A 162 -3.97 -1.65 -11.57
N VAL A 163 -3.26 -0.65 -11.05
CA VAL A 163 -3.68 0.15 -9.91
C VAL A 163 -4.44 1.35 -10.44
N VAL A 164 -5.69 1.52 -10.01
CA VAL A 164 -6.48 2.72 -10.26
C VAL A 164 -6.78 3.37 -8.93
N VAL A 165 -6.15 4.50 -8.66
CA VAL A 165 -6.40 5.28 -7.44
C VAL A 165 -7.65 6.13 -7.67
N ASN A 166 -8.52 6.20 -6.67
CA ASN A 166 -9.74 7.00 -6.77
C ASN A 166 -9.41 8.50 -6.76
N ASP A 167 -10.25 9.30 -7.43
CA ASP A 167 -10.13 10.75 -7.42
C ASP A 167 -10.91 11.31 -6.24
N HIS A 168 -10.21 12.02 -5.36
CA HIS A 168 -10.79 12.64 -4.18
C HIS A 168 -10.95 14.13 -4.43
N SER A 169 -12.20 14.58 -4.44
CA SER A 169 -12.53 16.00 -4.67
C SER A 169 -12.19 16.87 -3.45
N ASP A 170 -12.23 16.29 -2.26
CA ASP A 170 -11.89 16.93 -0.99
C ASP A 170 -10.65 16.29 -0.36
N TRP A 171 -9.50 16.92 -0.63
CA TRP A 171 -8.21 16.50 -0.11
C TRP A 171 -8.05 16.62 1.40
N ASN A 172 -8.79 17.53 2.06
CA ASN A 172 -8.71 17.65 3.51
C ASN A 172 -9.37 16.44 4.18
N THR A 173 -10.58 16.09 3.72
CA THR A 173 -11.29 14.90 4.20
C THR A 173 -10.48 13.64 3.91
N PHE A 174 -9.90 13.52 2.72
CA PHE A 174 -9.04 12.39 2.36
C PHE A 174 -7.84 12.27 3.30
N ARG A 175 -7.14 13.37 3.58
CA ARG A 175 -5.99 13.35 4.50
C ARG A 175 -6.40 12.92 5.91
N GLU A 176 -7.51 13.41 6.43
CA GLU A 176 -8.01 12.97 7.74
C GLU A 176 -8.38 11.48 7.77
N GLN A 177 -8.88 10.94 6.66
CA GLN A 177 -9.12 9.49 6.52
C GLN A 177 -7.80 8.70 6.48
N VAL A 178 -6.80 9.20 5.74
CA VAL A 178 -5.45 8.61 5.70
C VAL A 178 -4.81 8.62 7.08
N ASP A 179 -4.83 9.75 7.79
CA ASP A 179 -4.28 9.87 9.14
C ASP A 179 -4.95 8.85 10.08
N ARG A 180 -6.29 8.80 10.07
CA ARG A 180 -7.06 7.83 10.86
C ARG A 180 -6.76 6.39 10.49
N PHE A 181 -6.56 6.11 9.20
CA PHE A 181 -6.21 4.78 8.69
C PHE A 181 -4.83 4.34 9.18
N CYS A 182 -3.87 5.25 9.20
CA CYS A 182 -2.50 5.01 9.70
C CYS A 182 -2.43 4.96 11.24
N GLU A 183 -3.28 5.70 11.95
CA GLU A 183 -3.33 5.74 13.42
C GLU A 183 -4.05 4.55 14.06
N GLN A 184 -4.65 3.64 13.28
CA GLN A 184 -5.33 2.47 13.86
C GLN A 184 -4.35 1.66 14.75
N PRO A 185 -4.70 1.36 16.02
CA PRO A 185 -3.80 0.66 16.92
C PRO A 185 -3.54 -0.78 16.44
N SER A 186 -2.30 -1.27 16.57
CA SER A 186 -1.99 -2.68 16.37
C SER A 186 -2.88 -3.52 17.28
N TRP A 187 -3.57 -4.51 16.70
CA TRP A 187 -4.42 -5.46 17.42
C TRP A 187 -3.66 -6.31 18.46
N GLU A 188 -2.34 -6.13 18.58
CA GLU A 188 -1.48 -6.72 19.63
C GLU A 188 -1.75 -6.14 21.04
N ASP A 189 -2.41 -4.98 21.16
CA ASP A 189 -2.79 -4.42 22.48
C ASP A 189 -4.13 -4.96 23.02
N ALA A 190 -4.82 -5.81 22.25
CA ALA A 190 -6.10 -6.40 22.62
C ALA A 190 -5.99 -7.91 22.89
N SER A 191 -5.18 -8.30 23.86
CA SER A 191 -5.33 -9.59 24.53
C SER A 191 -5.31 -9.41 26.05
N PRO A 192 -6.47 -9.47 26.73
CA PRO A 192 -6.50 -9.67 28.15
C PRO A 192 -6.15 -11.15 28.40
N TRP A 193 -5.17 -11.38 29.29
CA TRP A 193 -4.68 -12.65 29.84
C TRP A 193 -3.39 -13.13 29.13
N VAL A 194 -2.21 -12.90 29.71
CA VAL A 194 -1.49 -13.81 30.62
C VAL A 194 -0.26 -13.09 31.22
N ASP A 195 -0.23 -13.13 32.55
CA ASP A 195 0.89 -13.21 33.49
C ASP A 195 2.22 -12.47 33.24
N THR A 196 2.42 -11.50 34.13
CA THR A 196 3.69 -10.95 34.60
C THR A 196 4.75 -12.02 34.84
N SER A 197 5.69 -12.18 33.91
CA SER A 197 7.09 -12.55 34.20
C SER A 197 7.89 -12.62 32.90
N LEU A 198 8.54 -11.52 32.55
CA LEU A 198 9.88 -11.41 31.94
C LEU A 198 10.05 -9.95 31.49
N LEU A 199 10.24 -9.06 32.47
CA LEU A 199 10.70 -7.69 32.25
C LEU A 199 12.14 -7.72 31.75
N LEU A 200 12.33 -7.83 30.44
CA LEU A 200 13.51 -7.34 29.73
C LEU A 200 13.07 -6.82 28.34
N SER A 201 12.13 -5.88 28.33
CA SER A 201 11.95 -4.99 27.19
C SER A 201 12.71 -3.71 27.52
N SER A 202 13.83 -3.49 26.84
CA SER A 202 14.47 -2.16 26.81
C SER A 202 13.37 -1.15 26.54
N ALA A 203 13.28 -0.12 27.38
CA ALA A 203 12.46 1.05 27.09
C ALA A 203 12.93 1.61 25.73
N MET A 204 12.24 1.20 24.66
CA MET A 204 12.45 1.74 23.33
C MET A 204 11.98 3.18 23.41
N THR A 205 12.93 4.10 23.43
CA THR A 205 12.63 5.51 23.25
C THR A 205 11.92 5.67 21.91
N PRO A 206 10.75 6.34 21.85
CA PRO A 206 9.94 6.44 20.63
C PRO A 206 10.63 7.19 19.49
N PHE A 207 11.77 7.84 19.78
CA PHE A 207 12.58 8.56 18.82
C PHE A 207 13.95 7.91 18.69
N GLN A 208 14.35 7.63 17.46
CA GLN A 208 15.71 7.20 17.14
C GLN A 208 16.46 8.37 16.48
N HIS A 209 17.68 8.63 16.98
CA HIS A 209 18.59 9.60 16.39
C HIS A 209 19.26 8.96 15.16
N VAL A 210 19.00 9.51 13.99
CA VAL A 210 19.66 9.09 12.73
C VAL A 210 20.66 10.17 12.34
N VAL A 211 21.93 9.80 12.24
CA VAL A 211 23.00 10.70 11.80
C VAL A 211 23.25 10.47 10.32
N VAL A 212 22.89 11.45 9.49
CA VAL A 212 23.18 11.40 8.05
C VAL A 212 24.58 11.97 7.83
N LYS A 213 25.51 11.16 7.32
CA LYS A 213 26.87 11.59 6.97
C LYS A 213 26.90 12.06 5.52
N ASN A 214 27.17 13.34 5.31
CA ASN A 214 27.40 13.89 3.98
C ASN A 214 28.83 13.57 3.50
N THR A 215 29.01 13.12 2.26
CA THR A 215 30.30 12.65 1.72
C THR A 215 31.20 13.77 1.19
N THR A 216 30.83 15.04 1.39
CA THR A 216 31.62 16.21 0.96
C THR A 216 32.01 17.06 2.17
N SER A 217 33.26 16.89 2.59
CA SER A 217 34.09 17.79 3.41
C SER A 217 33.38 18.75 4.40
N GLU A 218 32.93 18.22 5.54
CA GLU A 218 33.13 18.70 6.93
C GLU A 218 32.15 17.93 7.87
N PRO A 219 32.52 17.55 9.10
CA PRO A 219 31.74 16.63 9.92
C PRO A 219 30.72 17.39 10.78
N ILE A 220 29.74 18.04 10.15
CA ILE A 220 28.51 18.42 10.86
C ILE A 220 27.47 17.37 10.48
N GLY A 221 27.46 16.27 11.24
CA GLY A 221 26.44 15.24 11.06
C GLY A 221 25.08 15.83 11.37
N GLU A 222 24.19 15.89 10.37
CA GLU A 222 22.83 16.33 10.59
C GLU A 222 22.09 15.23 11.35
N ILE A 223 21.61 15.57 12.55
CA ILE A 223 20.85 14.66 13.41
C ILE A 223 19.38 14.81 13.03
N TYR A 224 18.74 13.69 12.73
CA TYR A 224 17.32 13.62 12.47
C TYR A 224 16.64 12.75 13.53
N LEU A 225 15.45 13.16 13.94
CA LEU A 225 14.56 12.40 14.79
C LEU A 225 13.57 11.65 13.91
N TRP A 226 13.56 10.33 14.02
CA TRP A 226 12.56 9.48 13.41
C TRP A 226 11.63 8.94 14.50
N ASN A 227 10.33 9.17 14.33
CA ASN A 227 9.30 8.68 15.23
C ASN A 227 9.00 7.21 14.90
N LEU A 228 9.48 6.27 15.71
CA LEU A 228 9.26 4.84 15.51
C LEU A 228 7.80 4.41 15.77
N ALA A 229 7.03 5.22 16.50
CA ALA A 229 5.60 5.00 16.70
C ALA A 229 4.76 5.50 15.51
N ARG A 230 5.35 6.37 14.66
CA ARG A 230 4.74 6.88 13.43
C ARG A 230 5.79 6.85 12.31
N PRO A 231 6.24 5.67 11.87
CA PRO A 231 7.34 5.54 10.91
C PRO A 231 7.03 6.19 9.55
N TRP A 232 5.75 6.49 9.28
CA TRP A 232 5.27 7.22 8.12
C TRP A 232 5.45 8.75 8.22
N GLU A 233 5.70 9.34 9.38
CA GLU A 233 5.99 10.78 9.51
C GLU A 233 7.41 11.08 8.98
N PRO A 234 7.62 12.23 8.31
CA PRO A 234 8.93 12.59 7.78
C PRO A 234 9.93 12.82 8.92
N MET A 235 11.18 12.41 8.70
CA MET A 235 12.27 12.64 9.65
C MET A 235 12.43 14.14 9.92
N VAL A 236 12.38 14.52 11.18
CA VAL A 236 12.49 15.93 11.58
C VAL A 236 13.95 16.23 11.91
N LYS A 237 14.53 17.28 11.32
CA LYS A 237 15.88 17.73 11.67
C LYS A 237 15.88 18.17 13.13
N ALA A 238 16.73 17.56 13.94
CA ALA A 238 16.94 17.97 15.32
C ALA A 238 17.74 19.28 15.31
N SER A 239 17.10 20.39 15.62
CA SER A 239 17.79 21.66 15.86
C SER A 239 18.65 21.51 17.12
N ALA A 240 19.94 21.86 17.03
CA ALA A 240 20.82 21.99 18.18
C ALA A 240 20.49 23.26 19.00
#